data_AF-A0A2N1TDZ3-F1
#
_entry.id   AF-A0A2N1TDZ3-F1
#
_cell.length_a   1.000
_cell.length_b   1.000
_cell.length_c   1.000
_cell.angle_alpha   90.00
_cell.angle_beta   90.00
_cell.angle_gamma   90.00
#
_symmetry.space_group_name_H-M   'P 1'
#
loop_
_entity.id
_entity.type
_entity.pdbx_description
1 polymer ?
#
loop_
_entity_poly.entity_id
_entity_poly.type
_entity_poly.pdbx_seq_one_letter_code
_entity_poly.pdbx_strand_id
1 'polypeptide(L)' 'MSFEELKAEILKLSPEARATLARELLASLDFMDEDETEKLWLEEAERRDKDLDGGLAKSRPAGDVLKDARALRK' A
#
# COMPACT_ATOMS: atom_id res chain seq x y z
N MET A 1 27.31 -2.00 -3.33
CA MET A 1 26.40 -0.92 -3.77
C MET A 1 25.43 -0.65 -2.64
N SER A 2 25.39 0.57 -2.12
CA SER A 2 24.42 0.98 -1.10
C SER A 2 23.03 1.19 -1.71
N PHE A 3 21.99 1.26 -0.88
CA PHE A 3 20.64 1.56 -1.34
C PHE A 3 20.58 2.91 -2.09
N GLU A 4 21.27 3.92 -1.57
CA GLU A 4 21.32 5.24 -2.20
C GLU A 4 22.06 5.23 -3.54
N GLU A 5 23.14 4.44 -3.66
CA GLU A 5 23.84 4.24 -4.93
C GLU A 5 22.93 3.54 -5.95
N LEU A 6 22.25 2.46 -5.54
CA LEU A 6 21.33 1.73 -6.41
C LEU A 6 20.16 2.62 -6.87
N LYS A 7 19.57 3.39 -5.95
CA LYS A 7 18.51 4.35 -6.25
C LYS A 7 18.97 5.39 -7.26
N ALA A 8 20.17 5.94 -7.08
CA ALA A 8 20.74 6.90 -8.02
C ALA A 8 20.91 6.31 -9.43
N GLU A 9 21.38 5.05 -9.55
CA GLU A 9 21.51 4.37 -10.83
C GLU A 9 20.15 4.07 -11.48
N ILE A 10 19.17 3.60 -10.72
CA ILE A 10 17.80 3.34 -11.23
C ILE A 10 17.16 4.63 -11.75
N LEU A 11 17.39 5.76 -11.08
CA LEU A 11 16.83 7.04 -11.51
C LEU A 11 17.43 7.55 -12.84
N LYS A 12 18.60 7.07 -13.25
CA LYS A 12 19.20 7.38 -14.57
C LYS A 12 18.53 6.64 -15.74
N LEU A 13 17.76 5.58 -15.48
CA LEU A 13 17.04 4.84 -16.51
C LEU A 13 15.97 5.71 -17.19
N SER A 14 15.55 5.32 -18.39
CA SER A 14 14.42 5.98 -19.07
C SER A 14 13.13 5.81 -18.26
N PRO A 15 12.14 6.70 -18.44
CA PRO A 15 10.84 6.58 -17.77
C PRO A 15 10.19 5.20 -17.95
N GLU A 16 10.29 4.61 -19.15
CA GLU A 16 9.71 3.30 -19.49
C GLU A 16 10.41 2.17 -18.76
N ALA A 17 11.75 2.19 -18.71
CA ALA A 17 12.53 1.18 -18.00
C ALA A 17 12.29 1.26 -16.47
N ARG A 18 12.18 2.46 -15.92
CA ARG A 18 11.79 2.63 -14.50
C ARG A 18 10.39 2.12 -14.23
N ALA A 19 9.43 2.38 -15.12
CA ALA A 19 8.05 1.91 -14.96
C ALA A 19 7.96 0.37 -15.00
N THR A 20 8.73 -0.27 -15.88
CA THR A 20 8.83 -1.74 -15.94
C THR A 20 9.43 -2.30 -14.66
N LEU A 21 10.56 -1.75 -14.21
CA LEU A 21 11.20 -2.21 -12.97
C LEU A 21 10.31 -1.98 -11.74
N ALA A 22 9.61 -0.84 -11.66
CA ALA A 22 8.67 -0.57 -10.58
C ALA A 22 7.53 -1.61 -10.55
N ARG A 23 7.02 -2.02 -11.73
CA ARG A 23 6.00 -3.07 -11.82
C ARG A 23 6.53 -4.41 -11.32
N GLU A 24 7.73 -4.80 -11.72
CA GLU A 24 8.35 -6.07 -11.30
C GLU A 24 8.63 -6.09 -9.80
N LEU A 25 9.16 -4.99 -9.26
CA LEU A 25 9.38 -4.84 -7.81
C LEU A 25 8.05 -4.92 -7.05
N LEU A 26 7.00 -4.25 -7.52
CA LEU A 26 5.68 -4.35 -6.90
C LEU A 26 5.14 -5.78 -6.94
N ALA A 27 5.21 -6.45 -8.10
CA ALA A 27 4.77 -7.84 -8.23
C ALA A 27 5.57 -8.80 -7.34
N SER A 28 6.84 -8.51 -7.05
CA SER A 28 7.64 -9.32 -6.12
C SER A 28 7.12 -9.27 -4.68
N LEU A 29 6.39 -8.22 -4.31
CA LEU A 29 5.77 -8.09 -2.99
C LEU A 29 4.45 -8.89 -2.90
N ASP A 30 3.86 -9.28 -4.03
CA ASP A 30 2.64 -10.10 -4.05
C ASP A 30 2.93 -11.59 -3.78
N PHE A 31 4.19 -12.01 -3.80
CA PHE A 31 4.64 -13.38 -3.49
C PHE A 31 5.32 -13.49 -2.13
N MET A 32 5.00 -12.59 -1.20
CA MET A 32 5.48 -12.68 0.18
C MET A 32 4.86 -13.87 0.89
N ASP A 33 5.59 -14.38 1.89
CA ASP A 33 5.11 -15.47 2.75
C ASP A 33 3.79 -15.07 3.42
N GLU A 34 2.85 -16.01 3.57
CA GLU A 34 1.52 -15.73 4.13
C GLU A 34 1.64 -15.21 5.58
N ASP A 35 2.57 -15.76 6.37
CA ASP A 35 2.79 -15.33 7.76
C ASP A 35 3.36 -13.91 7.83
N GLU A 36 4.26 -13.56 6.90
CA GLU A 36 4.80 -12.20 6.80
C GLU A 36 3.71 -11.21 6.37
N THR A 37 2.86 -11.61 5.43
CA THR A 37 1.72 -10.83 4.96
C THR A 37 0.72 -10.58 6.10
N GLU A 38 0.36 -11.61 6.86
CA GLU A 38 -0.52 -11.50 8.02
C GLU A 38 0.06 -10.55 9.07
N LYS A 39 1.35 -10.70 9.39
CA LYS A 39 2.04 -9.81 10.32
C LYS A 39 1.96 -8.35 9.89
N LEU A 40 2.26 -8.04 8.62
CA LEU A 40 2.20 -6.67 8.10
C LEU A 40 0.78 -6.10 8.14
N TRP A 41 -0.25 -6.91 7.87
CA TRP A 41 -1.64 -6.49 7.99
C TRP A 41 -2.06 -6.20 9.44
N LEU A 42 -1.60 -7.00 10.41
CA LEU A 42 -1.86 -6.75 11.82
C LEU A 42 -1.22 -5.44 12.29
N GLU A 43 0.04 -5.19 11.92
CA GLU A 43 0.74 -3.94 12.23
C GLU A 43 0.02 -2.72 11.62
N GLU A 44 -0.43 -2.83 10.37
CA GLU A 44 -1.20 -1.78 9.70
C GLU A 44 -2.57 -1.54 10.36
N ALA A 45 -3.27 -2.62 10.76
CA ALA A 45 -4.55 -2.53 11.44
C ALA A 45 -4.43 -1.81 12.78
N GLU A 46 -3.44 -2.18 13.60
CA GLU A 46 -3.16 -1.51 14.87
C GLU A 46 -2.81 -0.03 14.68
N ARG A 47 -2.01 0.31 13.65
CA ARG A 47 -1.66 1.70 13.35
C ARG A 47 -2.92 2.50 13.01
N ARG A 48 -3.77 1.97 12.13
CA ARG A 48 -5.01 2.66 11.71
C ARG A 48 -6.01 2.83 12.84
N ASP A 49 -6.12 1.86 13.72
CA ASP A 49 -6.96 1.94 14.92
C ASP A 49 -6.52 3.10 15.82
N LYS A 50 -5.22 3.18 16.12
CA LYS A 50 -4.61 4.29 16.87
C LYS A 50 -4.79 5.64 16.19
N ASP A 51 -4.67 5.70 14.86
CA ASP A 51 -4.86 6.94 14.10
C ASP A 51 -6.33 7.41 14.13
N LEU A 52 -7.29 6.48 14.15
CA LEU A 52 -8.72 6.79 14.29
C LEU A 52 -9.04 7.30 15.69
N ASP A 53 -8.58 6.60 16.73
CA ASP A 53 -8.76 7.02 18.12
C ASP A 53 -8.09 8.36 18.42
N GLY A 54 -6.91 8.59 17.82
CA GLY A 54 -6.17 9.84 17.92
C GLY A 54 -6.71 10.99 17.06
N GLY A 55 -7.72 10.75 16.23
CA GLY A 55 -8.28 11.75 15.31
C GLY A 55 -7.32 12.19 14.18
N LEU A 56 -6.25 11.43 13.94
CA LEU A 56 -5.30 11.64 12.84
C LEU A 56 -5.88 11.16 11.50
N ALA A 57 -6.74 10.14 11.55
CA ALA A 57 -7.46 9.62 10.39
C ALA A 57 -8.88 10.20 10.29
N LYS A 58 -9.35 10.43 9.06
CA LYS A 58 -10.73 10.86 8.78
C LYS A 58 -11.65 9.64 8.64
N SER A 59 -12.65 9.54 9.49
CA SER A 59 -13.74 8.58 9.32
C SER A 59 -14.80 9.09 8.34
N ARG A 60 -15.60 8.17 7.81
CA ARG A 60 -16.80 8.47 7.02
C ARG A 60 -18.03 8.01 7.77
N PRO A 61 -19.16 8.74 7.72
CA PRO A 61 -20.41 8.28 8.29
C PRO A 61 -20.81 6.93 7.70
N ALA A 62 -21.15 5.96 8.56
CA ALA A 62 -21.51 4.61 8.13
C ALA A 62 -22.66 4.58 7.12
N GLY A 63 -23.63 5.50 7.25
CA GLY A 63 -24.78 5.59 6.33
C GLY A 63 -24.36 5.88 4.89
N ASP A 64 -23.39 6.79 4.68
CA ASP A 64 -22.89 7.14 3.35
C ASP A 64 -22.14 5.95 2.73
N VAL A 65 -21.28 5.30 3.52
CA VAL A 65 -20.51 4.13 3.09
C VAL A 65 -21.45 2.98 2.67
N LEU A 66 -22.47 2.68 3.47
CA LEU A 66 -23.43 1.61 3.17
C LEU A 66 -24.29 1.92 1.95
N LYS A 67 -24.67 3.19 1.76
CA LYS A 67 -25.39 3.65 0.57
C LYS A 67 -24.56 3.44 -0.69
N ASP A 68 -23.30 3.86 -0.69
CA ASP A 68 -22.37 3.71 -1.82
C ASP A 68 -22.15 2.23 -2.16
N ALA A 69 -21.90 1.39 -1.15
CA ALA A 69 -21.67 -0.04 -1.34
C ALA A 69 -22.87 -0.77 -1.97
N ARG A 70 -24.10 -0.39 -1.60
CA ARG A 70 -25.32 -0.94 -2.20
C ARG A 70 -25.48 -0.51 -3.66
N ALA A 71 -25.11 0.73 -3.99
CA ALA A 71 -25.20 1.24 -5.36
C ALA A 71 -24.23 0.55 -6.33
N LEU A 72 -23.11 0.00 -5.83
CA LEU A 72 -22.12 -0.74 -6.61
C LEU A 72 -22.52 -2.18 -6.94
N ARG A 73 -23.55 -2.73 -6.29
CA ARG A 73 -24.12 -4.04 -6.64
C ARG A 73 -25.03 -3.87 -7.86
N LYS A 74 -24.45 -3.94 -9.06
CA LYS A 74 -25.17 -4.16 -10.32
C LYS A 74 -24.85 -5.53 -10.88
#